data_AF-A0A7V9HMW5-F1
#
_entry.id   AF-A0A7V9HMW5-F1
#
_cell.length_a   1.000
_cell.length_b   1.000
_cell.length_c   1.000
_cell.angle_alpha   90.00
_cell.angle_beta   90.00
_cell.angle_gamma   90.00
#
_symmetry.space_group_name_H-M   'P 1'
#
loop_
_entity.id
_entity.type
_entity.pdbx_description
1 polymer ?
#
loop_
_entity_poly.entity_id
_entity_poly.type
_entity_poly.pdbx_seq_one_letter_code
_entity_poly.pdbx_strand_id
1 'polypeptide(L)' 'MAIDLHAADTRVFLFHSPNAASDPGGALDTVNQWLSKDRSGGAYADLRVRDISVGSDGMGGVYTTIVCS' A
#
# COMPACT_ATOMS: atom_id res chain seq x y z
N MET A 1 21.79 -6.82 -2.68
CA MET A 1 21.26 -8.06 -2.09
C MET A 1 19.79 -8.12 -2.47
N ALA A 2 19.43 -8.96 -3.45
CA ALA A 2 18.06 -9.06 -3.94
C ALA A 2 17.28 -9.99 -3.02
N ILE A 3 16.11 -9.56 -2.57
CA ILE A 3 15.22 -10.38 -1.74
C ILE A 3 14.42 -11.27 -2.69
N ASP A 4 14.74 -12.56 -2.70
CA ASP A 4 13.98 -13.60 -3.40
C ASP A 4 12.75 -13.94 -2.55
N LEU A 5 11.55 -13.64 -3.03
CA LEU A 5 10.30 -13.77 -2.29
C LEU A 5 9.33 -14.63 -3.09
N HIS A 6 8.84 -15.70 -2.48
CA HIS A 6 8.12 -16.79 -3.13
C HIS A 6 6.68 -16.39 -3.51
N ALA A 7 6.12 -17.03 -4.54
CA ALA A 7 4.87 -16.64 -5.22
C ALA A 7 3.56 -16.87 -4.42
N ALA A 8 3.65 -17.20 -3.12
CA ALA A 8 2.49 -17.43 -2.25
C ALA A 8 2.43 -16.48 -1.03
N ASP A 9 3.37 -15.53 -0.94
CA ASP A 9 3.48 -14.62 0.20
C ASP A 9 2.37 -13.55 0.17
N THR A 10 1.48 -13.61 1.16
CA THR A 10 0.61 -12.46 1.47
C THR A 10 1.50 -11.29 1.84
N ARG A 11 1.47 -10.21 1.06
CA ARG A 11 2.29 -9.01 1.28
C ARG A 11 1.45 -7.89 1.85
N VAL A 12 1.96 -7.25 2.89
CA VAL A 12 1.31 -6.11 3.52
C VAL A 12 2.16 -4.87 3.25
N PHE A 13 1.59 -3.87 2.61
CA PHE A 13 2.22 -2.57 2.37
C PHE A 13 1.58 -1.55 3.31
N LEU A 14 2.41 -0.81 4.04
CA LEU A 14 1.98 0.24 4.95
C LEU A 14 2.47 1.60 4.44
N PHE A 15 1.53 2.51 4.25
CA PHE A 15 1.79 3.90 3.90
C PHE A 15 1.41 4.78 5.09
N HIS A 16 2.29 5.70 5.47
CA HIS A 16 2.02 6.67 6.53
C HIS A 16 1.97 8.08 5.95
N SER A 17 0.85 8.75 6.16
CA SER A 17 0.63 10.13 5.76
C SER A 17 0.42 10.98 7.01
N PRO A 18 1.49 11.55 7.60
CA PRO A 18 1.48 12.14 8.95
C PRO A 18 0.61 13.40 9.10
N ASN A 19 0.18 14.02 8.00
CA ASN A 19 -0.62 15.26 8.01
C ASN A 19 -1.95 15.12 7.26
N ALA A 20 -2.42 13.90 7.06
CA ALA A 20 -3.59 13.61 6.23
C ALA A 20 -4.87 13.28 7.03
N ALA A 21 -4.93 13.56 8.34
CA ALA A 21 -6.18 13.33 9.11
C ALA A 21 -7.35 14.19 8.62
N SER A 22 -7.10 15.39 8.09
CA SER A 22 -8.14 16.26 7.51
C SER A 22 -8.44 15.93 6.05
N ASP A 23 -7.57 15.20 5.36
CA ASP A 23 -7.76 14.74 3.98
C ASP A 23 -7.23 13.31 3.78
N PRO A 24 -7.99 12.30 4.24
CA PRO A 24 -7.67 10.90 3.98
C PRO A 24 -7.68 10.57 2.47
N GLY A 25 -8.38 11.37 1.65
CA GLY A 25 -8.43 11.22 0.20
C GLY A 25 -7.06 11.42 -0.46
N GLY A 26 -6.30 12.43 -0.03
CA GLY A 26 -4.92 12.64 -0.49
C GLY A 26 -3.96 11.49 -0.14
N ALA A 27 -4.16 10.82 1.00
CA ALA A 27 -3.40 9.61 1.34
C ALA A 27 -3.76 8.43 0.40
N LEU A 28 -5.02 8.31 0.01
CA LEU A 28 -5.47 7.33 -0.97
C LEU A 28 -4.99 7.65 -2.40
N ASP A 29 -4.76 8.92 -2.75
CA ASP A 29 -4.22 9.31 -4.06
C ASP A 29 -2.78 8.78 -4.25
N THR A 30 -1.95 8.89 -3.21
CA THR A 30 -0.60 8.30 -3.21
C THR A 30 -0.63 6.78 -3.37
N VAL A 31 -1.60 6.13 -2.73
CA VAL A 31 -1.85 4.68 -2.85
C VAL A 31 -2.33 4.33 -4.26
N ASN A 32 -3.27 5.09 -4.83
CA ASN A 32 -3.76 4.89 -6.19
C ASN A 32 -2.65 5.10 -7.23
N GLN A 33 -1.79 6.08 -7.02
CA GLN A 33 -0.63 6.32 -7.86
C GLN A 33 0.36 5.15 -7.78
N TRP A 34 0.57 4.57 -6.59
CA TRP A 34 1.39 3.38 -6.42
C TRP A 34 0.74 2.14 -7.10
N LEU A 35 -0.56 1.95 -6.93
CA LEU A 35 -1.32 0.86 -7.53
C LEU A 35 -1.36 0.94 -9.06
N SER A 36 -1.39 2.15 -9.62
CA SER A 36 -1.46 2.40 -11.06
C SER A 36 -0.13 2.17 -11.78
N LYS A 37 0.98 2.02 -11.04
CA LYS A 37 2.25 1.65 -11.67
C LYS A 37 2.13 0.23 -12.22
N ASP A 38 2.53 0.08 -13.47
CA ASP A 38 2.64 -1.25 -14.07
C ASP A 38 3.67 -2.07 -13.30
N ARG A 39 3.22 -3.22 -12.81
CA ARG A 39 4.00 -4.15 -11.99
C ARG A 39 4.39 -5.39 -12.78
N SER A 40 3.93 -5.51 -14.03
CA SER A 40 4.07 -6.71 -14.88
C SER A 40 5.52 -7.16 -15.10
N GLY A 41 6.48 -6.24 -15.08
CA GLY A 41 7.92 -6.54 -15.20
C GLY A 41 8.72 -6.57 -13.89
N GLY A 42 8.06 -6.41 -12.73
CA GLY A 42 8.72 -6.30 -11.43
C GLY A 42 8.51 -7.51 -10.52
N ALA A 43 9.11 -7.48 -9.32
CA ALA A 43 8.99 -8.52 -8.29
C ALA A 43 7.55 -8.73 -7.73
N TYR A 44 6.55 -8.06 -8.32
CA TYR A 44 5.17 -7.96 -7.85
C TYR A 44 4.14 -8.14 -8.98
N ALA A 45 4.55 -8.71 -10.12
CA ALA A 45 3.73 -8.81 -11.33
C ALA A 45 2.39 -9.53 -11.10
N ASP A 46 2.38 -10.54 -10.22
CA ASP A 46 1.21 -11.38 -9.98
C ASP A 46 0.40 -11.00 -8.73
N LEU A 47 0.82 -9.99 -7.95
CA LEU A 47 0.14 -9.61 -6.72
C LEU A 47 -1.23 -8.98 -6.99
N ARG A 48 -2.29 -9.57 -6.45
CA ARG A 48 -3.64 -8.99 -6.45
C ARG A 48 -3.92 -8.32 -5.12
N VAL A 49 -4.56 -7.15 -5.16
CA VAL A 49 -5.03 -6.49 -3.94
C VAL A 49 -6.19 -7.30 -3.37
N ARG A 50 -6.04 -7.74 -2.12
CA ARG A 50 -7.06 -8.45 -1.35
C ARG A 50 -7.84 -7.51 -0.44
N ASP A 51 -7.14 -6.59 0.22
CA ASP A 51 -7.75 -5.66 1.16
C ASP A 51 -7.00 -4.33 1.17
N ILE A 52 -7.76 -3.24 1.40
CA ILE A 52 -7.22 -1.90 1.66
C ILE A 52 -7.94 -1.37 2.89
N SER A 53 -7.18 -1.02 3.92
CA SER A 53 -7.71 -0.40 5.14
C SER A 53 -7.01 0.92 5.45
N VAL A 54 -7.77 1.89 5.95
CA VAL A 54 -7.26 3.20 6.38
C VAL A 54 -7.58 3.37 7.86
N GLY A 55 -6.57 3.69 8.66
CA GLY A 55 -6.70 3.96 10.08
C GLY A 55 -6.09 5.30 10.44
N SER A 56 -6.59 5.94 11.50
CA SER A 56 -5.93 7.12 12.06
C SER A 56 -4.64 6.72 12.79
N ASP A 57 -3.61 7.56 12.71
CA ASP A 57 -2.40 7.41 13.52
C ASP A 57 -2.52 8.01 14.94
N GLY A 58 -3.67 8.63 15.26
CA GLY A 58 -3.93 9.27 16.54
C GLY A 58 -3.23 10.62 16.76
N MET A 59 -2.42 11.08 15.81
CA MET A 59 -1.62 12.31 15.88
C MET A 59 -1.94 13.33 14.77
N GLY A 60 -2.93 13.05 13.93
CA GLY A 60 -3.30 13.94 12.81
C GLY A 60 -2.88 13.43 11.43
N GLY A 61 -2.45 12.18 11.34
CA GLY A 61 -2.21 11.44 10.11
C GLY A 61 -3.05 10.19 9.99
N VAL A 62 -2.81 9.47 8.89
CA VAL A 62 -3.45 8.20 8.57
C VAL A 62 -2.43 7.16 8.12
N TYR A 63 -2.70 5.91 8.49
CA TYR A 63 -2.05 4.73 7.96
C TYR A 63 -2.95 4.09 6.91
N THR A 64 -2.41 3.83 5.73
CA THR A 64 -3.08 3.00 4.72
C THR A 64 -2.35 1.67 4.61
N THR A 65 -3.07 0.58 4.88
CA THR A 65 -2.58 -0.78 4.79
C THR A 65 -3.17 -1.45 3.56
N ILE A 66 -2.32 -2.06 2.73
CA ILE A 66 -2.73 -2.81 1.54
C ILE A 66 -2.25 -4.24 1.68
N VAL A 67 -3.17 -5.19 1.67
CA VAL A 67 -2.87 -6.61 1.67
C VAL A 67 -2.97 -7.11 0.24
N CYS A 68 -1.90 -7.74 -0.25
CA CYS A 68 -1.83 -8.36 -1.57
C CYS A 68 -1.58 -9.87 -1.45
N SER A 69 -2.17 -10.67 -2.34
CA SER A 69 -1.94 -12.11 -2.46
C SER A 69 -2.06 -12.59 -3.90
#